data_AF-A0A372FSS7-F1
#
_entry.id   AF-A0A372FSS7-F1
#
_cell.length_a   1.000
_cell.length_b   1.000
_cell.length_c   1.000
_cell.angle_alpha   90.00
_cell.angle_beta   90.00
_cell.angle_gamma   90.00
#
_symmetry.space_group_name_H-M   'P 1'
#
loop_
_entity.id
_entity.type
_entity.pdbx_description
1 polymer ?
#
loop_
_entity_poly.entity_id
_entity_poly.type
_entity_poly.pdbx_seq_one_letter_code
_entity_poly.pdbx_strand_id
1 'polypeptide(L)' 'MELAETLREAVAMLVMTEPEEIGLDTSFAELGVDSLGRLELIALVEQHLGRILPENQTPELDTINEVVKFAESLAAA' A
#
# COMPACT_ATOMS: atom_id res chain seq x y z
N MET A 1 0.45 14.05 -6.48
CA MET A 1 0.46 13.12 -5.35
C MET A 1 0.95 11.82 -5.89
N GLU A 2 2.16 11.45 -5.47
CA GLU A 2 2.77 10.17 -5.79
C GLU A 2 1.98 9.06 -5.05
N LEU A 3 1.69 7.91 -5.67
CA LEU A 3 0.95 6.81 -5.01
C LEU A 3 1.59 6.40 -3.66
N ALA A 4 2.91 6.49 -3.58
CA ALA A 4 3.68 6.27 -2.37
C ALA A 4 3.25 7.18 -1.21
N GLU A 5 3.00 8.47 -1.48
CA GLU A 5 2.55 9.43 -0.46
C GLU A 5 1.14 9.08 0.04
N THR A 6 0.21 8.77 -0.87
CA THR A 6 -1.16 8.36 -0.48
C THR A 6 -1.15 7.10 0.37
N LEU A 7 -0.35 6.10 0.00
CA LEU A 7 -0.22 4.87 0.77
C LEU A 7 0.42 5.15 2.14
N ARG A 8 1.44 6.00 2.19
CA ARG A 8 2.10 6.41 3.43
C ARG A 8 1.14 7.09 4.40
N GLU A 9 0.32 8.02 3.91
CA GLU A 9 -0.71 8.68 4.70
C GLU A 9 -1.76 7.67 5.19
N ALA A 10 -2.18 6.73 4.35
CA ALA A 10 -3.12 5.68 4.73
C ALA A 10 -2.56 4.79 5.84
N VAL A 11 -1.32 4.32 5.69
CA VAL A 11 -0.64 3.53 6.73
C VAL A 11 -0.52 4.31 8.03
N ALA A 12 -0.11 5.57 7.96
CA ALA A 12 0.00 6.44 9.13
C ALA A 12 -1.33 6.59 9.89
N MET A 13 -2.45 6.74 9.16
CA MET A 13 -3.78 6.76 9.75
C MET A 13 -4.17 5.42 10.38
N LEU A 14 -3.85 4.29 9.74
CA LEU A 14 -4.16 2.95 10.26
C LEU A 14 -3.44 2.66 11.59
N VAL A 15 -2.18 3.07 11.70
CA VAL A 15 -1.34 2.81 12.88
C VAL A 15 -1.31 4.00 13.86
N MET A 16 -2.10 5.04 13.59
CA MET A 16 -2.23 6.26 14.39
C MET A 16 -0.89 6.96 14.68
N THR A 17 -0.04 7.08 13.65
CA THR A 17 1.24 7.80 13.74
C THR A 17 1.35 8.88 12.67
N GLU A 18 2.45 9.65 12.69
CA GLU A 18 2.73 10.65 11.68
C GLU A 18 3.28 9.99 10.40
N PRO A 19 2.84 10.42 9.20
CA PRO A 19 3.34 9.85 7.95
C PRO A 19 4.85 9.98 7.85
N GLU A 20 5.44 11.05 8.36
CA GLU A 20 6.89 11.30 8.39
C GLU A 20 7.68 10.20 9.10
N GLU A 21 7.08 9.49 10.05
CA GLU A 21 7.70 8.36 10.76
C GLU A 21 7.56 7.02 10.03
N ILE A 22 6.70 6.93 9.01
CA ILE A 22 6.53 5.74 8.19
C ILE A 22 7.63 5.66 7.13
N GLY A 23 8.47 4.63 7.20
CA GLY A 23 9.43 4.31 6.15
C GLY A 23 8.79 3.57 4.98
N LEU A 24 9.14 3.95 3.74
CA LEU A 24 8.57 3.32 2.53
C LEU A 24 9.03 1.86 2.35
N ASP A 25 10.21 1.52 2.88
CA ASP A 25 10.79 0.17 2.89
C ASP A 25 10.57 -0.57 4.21
N THR A 26 9.85 0.04 5.17
CA THR A 26 9.52 -0.62 6.44
C THR A 26 8.39 -1.60 6.22
N SER A 27 8.50 -2.79 6.83
CA SER A 27 7.46 -3.81 6.67
C SER A 27 6.16 -3.42 7.39
N PHE A 28 5.02 -3.74 6.79
CA PHE A 28 3.68 -3.53 7.35
C PHE A 28 3.53 -4.20 8.72
N ALA A 29 4.13 -5.38 8.89
CA ALA A 29 4.15 -6.06 10.18
C ALA A 29 4.91 -5.28 11.26
N GLU A 30 6.04 -4.65 10.93
CA GLU A 30 6.80 -3.80 11.86
C GLU A 30 6.07 -2.50 12.17
N LEU A 31 5.33 -1.94 11.20
CA LEU A 31 4.51 -0.75 11.39
C LEU A 31 3.25 -1.04 12.23
N GLY A 32 2.88 -2.30 12.42
CA GLY A 32 1.66 -2.69 13.12
C GLY A 32 0.40 -2.68 12.24
N VAL A 33 0.57 -2.80 10.93
CA VAL A 33 -0.54 -2.92 9.96
C VAL A 33 -1.03 -4.36 9.94
N ASP A 34 -2.28 -4.55 10.36
CA ASP A 34 -2.94 -5.86 10.36
C ASP A 34 -3.39 -6.30 8.95
N SER A 35 -3.96 -7.51 8.85
CA SER A 35 -4.54 -8.03 7.60
C SER A 35 -5.62 -7.12 7.01
N LEU A 36 -6.43 -6.46 7.84
CA LEU A 36 -7.45 -5.50 7.38
C LEU A 36 -6.81 -4.25 6.76
N GLY A 37 -5.78 -3.69 7.41
CA GLY A 37 -5.08 -2.52 6.88
C GLY A 37 -4.44 -2.81 5.52
N ARG A 38 -3.90 -4.02 5.32
CA ARG A 38 -3.39 -4.44 4.00
C ARG A 38 -4.49 -4.44 2.93
N LEU A 39 -5.70 -4.91 3.25
CA LEU A 39 -6.83 -4.84 2.31
C LEU A 39 -7.20 -3.40 1.95
N GLU A 40 -7.15 -2.46 2.90
CA GLU A 40 -7.36 -1.03 2.62
C GLU A 40 -6.29 -0.45 1.69
N LEU A 41 -5.03 -0.84 1.85
CA LEU A 41 -3.95 -0.41 0.94
C LEU A 41 -4.18 -0.93 -0.47
N ILE A 42 -4.58 -2.20 -0.63
CA ILE A 42 -4.92 -2.75 -1.95
C ILE A 42 -6.12 -1.99 -2.54
N ALA A 43 -7.16 -1.71 -1.76
CA ALA A 43 -8.31 -0.96 -2.23
C ALA A 43 -7.93 0.45 -2.71
N LEU A 44 -6.97 1.11 -2.06
CA LEU A 44 -6.42 2.39 -2.52
C LEU A 44 -5.69 2.27 -3.85
N VAL A 45 -4.90 1.20 -4.04
CA VAL A 45 -4.26 0.91 -5.34
C VAL A 45 -5.32 0.66 -6.42
N GLU A 46 -6.34 -0.13 -6.13
CA GLU A 46 -7.45 -0.41 -7.05
C GLU A 46 -8.18 0.86 -7.47
N GLN A 47 -8.45 1.76 -6.51
CA GLN A 47 -9.03 3.07 -6.77
C GLN A 47 -8.13 3.93 -7.64
N HIS A 48 -6.82 3.93 -7.37
CA HIS A 48 -5.84 4.68 -8.15
C HIS A 48 -5.73 4.17 -9.59
N LEU A 49 -5.74 2.85 -9.78
CA LEU A 49 -5.68 2.20 -11.09
C LEU A 49 -7.04 2.18 -11.81
N GLY A 50 -8.13 2.49 -11.12
CA GLY A 50 -9.49 2.39 -11.65
C GLY A 50 -9.93 0.96 -11.98
N ARG A 51 -9.37 -0.05 -11.29
CA ARG A 51 -9.64 -1.48 -11.56
C ARG A 51 -9.52 -2.30 -10.29
N ILE A 52 -10.29 -3.38 -10.21
CA ILE A 52 -10.22 -4.34 -9.09
C ILE A 52 -9.16 -5.39 -9.39
N LEU A 53 -8.27 -5.62 -8.43
CA LEU A 53 -7.19 -6.59 -8.51
C LEU A 53 -7.67 -7.89 -7.85
N PRO A 54 -7.70 -9.00 -8.60
CA PRO A 54 -8.10 -10.27 -8.01
C PRO A 54 -7.02 -10.75 -7.03
N GLU A 55 -7.44 -11.40 -5.93
CA GLU A 55 -6.54 -11.86 -4.87
C GLU A 55 -5.42 -12.78 -5.40
N ASN A 56 -5.69 -13.54 -6.46
CA ASN A 56 -4.70 -14.43 -7.09
C ASN A 56 -3.59 -13.68 -7.87
N GLN A 57 -3.77 -12.40 -8.16
CA GLN A 57 -2.79 -11.55 -8.83
C GLN A 57 -2.08 -10.61 -7.85
N THR A 58 -2.55 -10.52 -6.60
CA THR A 58 -1.96 -9.68 -5.58
C THR A 58 -0.89 -10.48 -4.85
N PRO A 59 0.41 -10.17 -5.02
CA PRO A 59 1.46 -10.85 -4.29
C PRO A 59 1.38 -10.49 -2.80
N GLU A 60 2.11 -11.23 -1.95
CA GLU A 60 2.34 -10.80 -0.58
C GLU A 60 3.21 -9.55 -0.63
N LEU A 61 2.58 -8.40 -0.36
CA LEU A 61 3.23 -7.09 -0.34
C LEU A 61 3.48 -6.73 1.12
N ASP A 62 4.74 -6.53 1.47
CA ASP A 62 5.15 -6.25 2.84
C ASP A 62 5.52 -4.80 3.06
N THR A 63 5.80 -4.02 2.01
CA THR A 63 6.22 -2.61 2.12
C THR A 63 5.46 -1.68 1.18
N ILE A 64 5.42 -0.38 1.49
CA ILE A 64 4.79 0.63 0.61
C ILE A 64 5.47 0.63 -0.76
N ASN A 65 6.80 0.56 -0.79
CA ASN A 65 7.55 0.55 -2.05
C ASN A 65 7.21 -0.64 -2.94
N GLU A 66 6.96 -1.83 -2.37
CA GLU A 66 6.52 -2.98 -3.14
C GLU A 66 5.12 -2.78 -3.71
N VAL A 67 4.20 -2.22 -2.93
CA VAL A 67 2.85 -1.89 -3.40
C VAL A 67 2.89 -0.90 -4.57
N VAL A 68 3.73 0.14 -4.47
CA VAL A 68 3.93 1.12 -5.53
C VAL A 68 4.48 0.47 -6.79
N LYS A 69 5.57 -0.29 -6.68
CA LYS A 69 6.18 -1.00 -7.83
C LYS A 69 5.21 -1.96 -8.49
N PHE A 70 4.40 -2.65 -7.69
CA PHE A 70 3.36 -3.54 -8.19
C PHE A 70 2.30 -2.77 -8.96
N ALA A 71 1.78 -1.67 -8.41
CA ALA A 71 0.81 -0.81 -9.08
C ALA A 71 1.36 -0.21 -10.40
N GLU A 72 2.62 0.22 -10.42
CA GLU A 72 3.28 0.72 -11.63
C GLU A 72 3.44 -0.37 -12.70
N SER A 73 3.89 -1.56 -12.30
CA SER A 73 3.98 -2.74 -13.19
C SER A 73 2.63 -3.08 -13.82
N LEU A 74 1.57 -2.94 -13.03
CA LEU A 74 0.19 -3.17 -13.42
C LEU A 74 -0.39 -2.08 -14.34
N ALA A 75 0.03 -0.83 -14.18
CA ALA A 75 -0.35 0.30 -15.03
C ALA A 75 0.40 0.29 -16.37
N ALA A 76 1.60 -0.28 -16.40
CA ALA A 76 2.42 -0.45 -17.61
C ALA A 76 1.99 -1.64 -18.49
N ALA A 77 1.09 -2.49 -18.00
CA ALA A 77 0.58 -3.69 -18.68
C ALA A 77 -0.80 -3.45 -19.32
#